data_AF-Q9KAG3-F1
#
_entry.id   AF-Q9KAG3-F1
#
_cell.length_a   1.000
_cell.length_b   1.000
_cell.length_c   1.000
_cell.angle_alpha   90.00
_cell.angle_beta   90.00
_cell.angle_gamma   90.00
#
_symmetry.space_group_name_H-M   'P 1'
#
loop_
_entity.id
_entity.type
_entity.pdbx_description
1 polymer ?
#
loop_
_entity_poly.entity_id
_entity_poly.type
_entity_poly.pdbx_seq_one_letter_code
_entity_poly.pdbx_strand_id
1 'polypeptide(L)'
;MQVCRIFKGSVYKPLKKINQLRKLADAKQTEVVHLVLAWYLTQEAIDVLIPGAKHSEQVLDNLKTLKVQLTDEEIRQIDQLFHP
;
A
#
# COMPACT_ATOMS: atom_id res chain seq x y z
N MET A 1 -2.91 9.98 32.14
CA MET A 1 -2.18 9.75 30.87
C MET A 1 -1.81 8.28 30.80
N GLN A 2 -2.69 7.44 30.25
CA GLN A 2 -2.49 5.99 30.21
C GLN A 2 -2.64 5.54 28.76
N VAL A 3 -1.52 5.39 28.07
CA VAL A 3 -1.49 4.87 26.70
C VAL A 3 -1.73 3.36 26.76
N CYS A 4 -2.71 2.90 25.98
CA CYS A 4 -3.27 1.56 25.97
C CYS A 4 -2.20 0.46 25.81
N ARG A 5 -2.21 -0.52 26.71
CA ARG A 5 -1.18 -1.57 26.92
C ARG A 5 -1.34 -2.81 26.01
N ILE A 6 -1.97 -2.70 24.85
CA ILE A 6 -2.34 -3.85 23.98
C ILE A 6 -1.31 -4.09 22.85
N PHE A 7 -0.33 -3.21 22.63
CA PHE A 7 0.53 -3.21 21.43
C PHE A 7 1.88 -3.96 21.52
N LYS A 8 2.08 -4.90 22.46
CA LYS A 8 3.45 -5.37 22.81
C LYS A 8 4.02 -6.61 22.08
N GLY A 9 3.40 -7.16 21.03
CA GLY A 9 3.99 -8.32 20.34
C GLY A 9 3.62 -8.55 18.87
N SER A 10 2.36 -8.39 18.49
CA SER A 10 1.87 -8.70 17.14
C SER A 10 2.19 -7.66 16.06
N VAL A 11 2.58 -6.44 16.45
CA VAL A 11 2.78 -5.29 15.54
C VAL A 11 4.14 -5.33 14.83
N TYR A 12 5.14 -6.02 15.41
CA TYR A 12 6.51 -5.98 14.90
C TYR A 12 6.69 -6.63 13.52
N LYS A 13 5.92 -7.70 13.22
CA LYS A 13 6.02 -8.39 11.92
C LYS A 13 5.42 -7.56 10.77
N PRO A 14 4.20 -6.98 10.89
CA PRO A 14 3.67 -6.06 9.89
C PRO A 14 4.55 -4.83 9.62
N LEU A 15 5.18 -4.27 10.66
CA LEU A 15 6.01 -3.06 10.52
C LEU A 15 7.21 -3.26 9.59
N LYS A 16 7.85 -4.44 9.61
CA LYS A 16 8.97 -4.73 8.69
C LYS A 16 8.54 -4.74 7.23
N LYS A 17 7.41 -5.37 6.93
CA LYS A 17 6.83 -5.42 5.57
C LYS A 17 6.43 -4.02 5.08
N ILE A 18 5.81 -3.22 5.94
CA ILE A 18 5.45 -1.82 5.65
C ILE A 18 6.70 -0.97 5.37
N ASN A 19 7.79 -1.17 6.11
CA ASN A 19 9.04 -0.44 5.85
C ASN A 19 9.64 -0.79 4.48
N GLN A 20 9.46 -2.01 3.98
CA GLN A 20 9.90 -2.39 2.63
C GLN A 20 9.03 -1.72 1.56
N LEU A 21 7.71 -1.70 1.74
CA LEU A 21 6.81 -0.93 0.87
C LEU A 21 7.17 0.55 0.83
N ARG A 22 7.55 1.13 1.98
CA ARG A 22 7.94 2.55 2.06
C ARG A 22 9.16 2.85 1.18
N LYS A 23 10.16 1.98 1.16
CA LYS A 23 11.33 2.15 0.28
C LYS A 23 10.97 2.15 -1.20
N LEU A 24 10.05 1.27 -1.61
CA LEU A 24 9.56 1.22 -2.99
C LEU A 24 8.75 2.48 -3.33
N ALA A 25 7.91 2.93 -2.40
CA ALA A 25 7.11 4.14 -2.57
C ALA A 25 8.00 5.39 -2.70
N ASP A 26 9.02 5.51 -1.85
CA ASP A 26 10.02 6.58 -1.90
C ASP A 26 10.78 6.58 -3.24
N ALA A 27 11.18 5.40 -3.73
CA ALA A 27 11.86 5.25 -5.03
C ALA A 27 10.99 5.70 -6.21
N LYS A 28 9.67 5.55 -6.11
CA LYS A 28 8.68 6.02 -7.09
C LYS A 28 8.12 7.41 -6.81
N GLN A 29 8.59 8.08 -5.75
CA GLN A 29 8.08 9.39 -5.32
C GLN A 29 6.55 9.38 -5.13
N THR A 30 6.03 8.32 -4.52
CA THR A 30 4.61 8.12 -4.29
C THR A 30 4.33 7.75 -2.83
N GLU A 31 3.08 7.85 -2.40
CA GLU A 31 2.68 7.39 -1.07
C GLU A 31 2.48 5.87 -1.07
N VAL A 32 2.73 5.23 0.08
CA VAL A 32 2.52 3.78 0.25
C VAL A 32 1.10 3.38 -0.14
N VAL A 33 0.10 4.24 0.13
CA VAL A 33 -1.29 3.96 -0.21
C VAL A 33 -1.49 3.87 -1.73
N HIS A 34 -0.89 4.77 -2.51
CA HIS A 34 -1.00 4.77 -3.97
C HIS A 34 -0.25 3.58 -4.56
N LEU A 35 0.90 3.21 -3.99
CA LEU A 35 1.64 2.01 -4.41
C LEU A 35 0.83 0.72 -4.20
N VAL A 36 0.17 0.59 -3.04
CA VAL A 36 -0.65 -0.59 -2.74
C VAL A 36 -1.90 -0.64 -3.61
N LEU A 37 -2.58 0.49 -3.81
CA LEU A 37 -3.75 0.53 -4.70
C LEU A 37 -3.36 0.23 -6.15
N ALA A 38 -2.19 0.69 -6.62
CA ALA A 38 -1.68 0.39 -7.95
C ALA A 38 -1.37 -1.11 -8.10
N TRP A 39 -0.78 -1.74 -7.08
CA TRP A 39 -0.56 -3.18 -7.05
C TRP A 39 -1.86 -3.99 -7.09
N TYR A 40 -2.92 -3.56 -6.39
CA TYR A 40 -4.21 -4.24 -6.52
C TYR A 40 -4.77 -4.18 -7.95
N LEU A 41 -4.55 -3.08 -8.67
CA LEU A 41 -4.98 -2.94 -10.07
C LEU A 41 -4.17 -3.82 -11.04
N THR A 42 -3.04 -4.40 -10.63
CA THR A 42 -2.28 -5.35 -11.47
C THR A 42 -2.73 -6.80 -11.30
N GLN A 43 -3.63 -7.09 -10.36
CA GLN A 43 -4.10 -8.45 -10.09
C GLN A 43 -5.23 -8.80 -11.06
N GLU A 44 -5.05 -9.86 -11.86
CA GLU A 44 -6.05 -10.29 -12.84
C GLU A 44 -7.42 -10.64 -12.23
N ALA A 45 -7.45 -11.01 -10.95
CA ALA A 45 -8.67 -11.33 -10.22
C ALA A 45 -9.47 -10.10 -9.74
N ILE A 46 -8.97 -8.88 -9.97
CA ILE A 46 -9.59 -7.64 -9.50
C ILE A 46 -10.11 -6.85 -10.71
N ASP A 47 -11.41 -6.94 -10.95
CA ASP A 47 -12.06 -6.19 -12.03
C ASP A 47 -12.25 -4.69 -11.68
N VAL A 48 -12.58 -4.40 -10.42
CA VAL A 48 -12.93 -3.06 -9.94
C VAL A 48 -12.40 -2.82 -8.54
N LEU A 49 -11.76 -1.66 -8.34
CA LEU A 49 -11.31 -1.15 -7.05
C LEU A 49 -12.14 0.10 -6.67
N ILE A 50 -12.79 0.09 -5.50
CA ILE A 50 -13.62 1.21 -5.01
C ILE A 50 -12.99 1.78 -3.73
N PRO A 51 -12.01 2.68 -3.83
CA PRO A 51 -11.39 3.27 -2.66
C PRO A 51 -12.34 4.28 -2.00
N GLY A 52 -12.53 4.15 -0.68
CA GLY A 52 -13.34 5.09 0.08
C GLY A 52 -12.71 6.49 0.11
N ALA A 53 -13.55 7.52 0.12
CA ALA A 53 -13.15 8.91 0.32
C ALA A 53 -14.17 9.60 1.22
N LYS A 54 -13.70 10.21 2.31
CA LYS A 54 -14.52 10.97 3.26
C LYS A 54 -14.67 12.44 2.84
N HIS A 55 -13.66 12.97 2.15
CA HIS A 55 -13.62 14.34 1.62
C HIS A 55 -13.25 14.34 0.13
N SER A 56 -13.64 15.38 -0.59
CA SER A 56 -13.40 15.54 -2.04
C SER A 56 -11.94 15.42 -2.44
N GLU A 57 -11.03 15.92 -1.59
CA GLU A 57 -9.60 15.94 -1.85
C GLU A 57 -9.03 14.51 -1.89
N GLN A 58 -9.64 13.58 -1.14
CA GLN A 58 -9.22 12.18 -1.13
C GLN A 58 -9.60 11.47 -2.43
N VAL A 59 -10.66 11.90 -3.11
CA VAL A 59 -10.99 11.39 -4.45
C VAL A 59 -9.87 11.77 -5.41
N LEU A 60 -9.43 13.04 -5.39
CA LEU A 60 -8.31 13.51 -6.20
C LEU A 60 -6.99 12.82 -5.85
N ASP A 61 -6.78 12.52 -4.57
CA ASP A 61 -5.60 11.79 -4.11
C ASP A 61 -5.61 10.34 -4.58
N ASN A 62 -6.75 9.65 -4.51
CA ASN A 62 -6.93 8.29 -5.00
C ASN A 62 -6.61 8.19 -6.51
N LEU A 63 -6.94 9.22 -7.31
CA LEU A 63 -6.61 9.27 -8.74
C LEU A 63 -5.10 9.29 -9.02
N LYS A 64 -4.26 9.71 -8.07
CA LYS A 64 -2.79 9.66 -8.23
C LYS A 64 -2.27 8.23 -8.36
N THR A 65 -2.99 7.25 -7.80
CA THR A 65 -2.72 5.81 -7.95
C THR A 65 -2.57 5.41 -9.40
N LEU A 66 -3.41 5.92 -10.29
CA LEU A 66 -3.40 5.55 -11.72
C LEU A 66 -2.11 5.98 -12.44
N LYS A 67 -1.31 6.86 -11.83
CA LYS A 67 -0.02 7.31 -12.36
C LYS A 67 1.15 6.46 -11.87
N VAL A 68 0.93 5.59 -10.89
CA VAL A 68 1.96 4.69 -10.36
C VAL A 68 2.03 3.46 -11.26
N GLN A 69 3.10 3.38 -12.06
CA GLN A 69 3.40 2.20 -12.86
C GLN A 69 4.38 1.31 -12.10
N LEU A 70 3.95 0.09 -11.81
CA LEU A 70 4.79 -0.95 -11.23
C LEU A 70 5.40 -1.79 -12.35
N THR A 71 6.67 -2.12 -12.22
CA THR A 71 7.33 -3.12 -13.06
C THR A 71 6.96 -4.53 -12.58
N ASP A 72 7.07 -5.53 -13.46
CA ASP A 72 6.82 -6.94 -13.10
C ASP A 72 7.68 -7.37 -11.90
N GLU A 73 8.89 -6.83 -11.78
CA GLU A 73 9.78 -7.13 -10.66
C GLU A 73 9.26 -6.54 -9.35
N GLU A 74 8.75 -5.31 -9.36
CA GLU A 74 8.17 -4.69 -8.18
C GLU A 74 6.86 -5.37 -7.77
N ILE A 75 6.05 -5.82 -8.74
CA ILE A 75 4.85 -6.60 -8.48
C ILE A 75 5.23 -7.90 -7.76
N ARG A 76 6.20 -8.66 -8.30
CA ARG A 76 6.72 -9.89 -7.67
C ARG A 76 7.28 -9.64 -6.27
N GLN A 77 7.98 -8.52 -6.07
CA GLN A 77 8.49 -8.15 -4.75
C GLN A 77 7.36 -7.91 -3.76
N ILE A 78 6.31 -7.18 -4.15
CA ILE A 78 5.14 -6.94 -3.29
C ILE A 78 4.39 -8.26 -3.03
N ASP A 79 4.24 -9.12 -4.03
CA ASP A 79 3.62 -10.44 -3.86
C ASP A 79 4.35 -11.27 -2.79
N GLN A 80 5.68 -11.35 -2.86
CA GLN A 80 6.49 -12.08 -1.87
C GLN A 80 6.39 -11.49 -0.46
N LEU A 81 6.12 -10.18 -0.34
CA LEU A 81 5.93 -9.55 0.97
C LEU A 81 4.58 -9.93 1.59
N PHE A 82 3.53 -10.16 0.80
CA PHE A 82 2.16 -10.31 1.31
C PHE A 82 1.53 -11.69 1.11
N HIS A 83 2.13 -12.57 0.31
CA HIS A 83 1.74 -13.97 0.24
C HIS A 83 2.36 -14.81 1.39
N PRO A 84 1.59 -15.72 2.03
CA PRO A 84 2.05 -16.61 3.08
C PRO A 84 2.94 -17.75 2.58
#